data_AF-A0A419ED47-F1
#
_entry.id   AF-A0A419ED47-F1
#
_cell.length_a   1.000
_cell.length_b   1.000
_cell.length_c   1.000
_cell.angle_alpha   90.00
_cell.angle_beta   90.00
_cell.angle_gamma   90.00
#
_symmetry.space_group_name_H-M   'P 1'
#
loop_
_entity.id
_entity.type
_entity.pdbx_description
1 polymer ?
#
loop_
_entity_poly.entity_id
_entity_poly.type
_entity_poly.pdbx_seq_one_letter_code
_entity_poly.pdbx_strand_id
1 'polypeptide(L)'
;MKRRNPIITGLLNALIPGFGHVYVNNAWGRFVPIFLGSGVLIIAAYLLGNAIQNIRNSPFPAGLCPSVLILAVLVSLFIGGMKISNTRNDETDEAAFYRSKRTLLPQDSVVTKLQKLLKQRKEGLISSEQYDSQKADIESKK
;
A
#
# COMPACT_ATOMS: atom_id res chain seq x y z
N MET A 1 -6.59 0.99 -17.01
CA MET A 1 -6.41 2.00 -15.94
C MET A 1 -4.94 2.43 -15.96
N LYS A 2 -4.61 3.67 -15.56
CA LYS A 2 -3.25 4.21 -15.71
C LYS A 2 -2.43 3.90 -14.44
N ARG A 3 -1.25 3.30 -14.62
CA ARG A 3 -0.27 3.10 -13.55
C ARG A 3 0.13 4.45 -12.92
N ARG A 4 0.40 4.43 -11.62
CA ARG A 4 0.90 5.58 -10.85
C ARG A 4 2.38 5.41 -10.56
N ASN A 5 3.11 6.52 -10.54
CA ASN A 5 4.53 6.50 -10.23
C ASN A 5 4.71 6.44 -8.69
N PRO A 6 5.36 5.40 -8.15
CA PRO A 6 5.53 5.24 -6.71
C PRO A 6 6.43 6.32 -6.11
N ILE A 7 7.46 6.78 -6.82
CA ILE A 7 8.38 7.81 -6.33
C ILE A 7 7.64 9.14 -6.14
N ILE A 8 6.84 9.54 -7.13
CA ILE A 8 6.02 10.76 -7.06
C ILE A 8 5.02 10.65 -5.90
N THR A 9 4.38 9.48 -5.75
CA THR A 9 3.42 9.26 -4.65
C THR A 9 4.08 9.31 -3.28
N GLY A 10 5.26 8.70 -3.14
CA GLY A 10 6.09 8.77 -1.94
C GLY A 10 6.44 10.21 -1.60
N LEU A 11 6.93 10.98 -2.58
CA LEU A 11 7.36 12.36 -2.38
C LEU A 11 6.20 13.26 -1.98
N LEU A 12 5.05 13.13 -2.65
CA LEU A 12 3.82 13.84 -2.28
C LEU A 12 3.37 13.49 -0.86
N ASN A 13 3.45 12.21 -0.47
CA ASN A 13 3.04 11.76 0.86
C ASN A 13 4.03 12.16 1.97
N ALA A 14 5.30 12.37 1.64
CA ALA A 14 6.28 12.88 2.60
C ALA A 14 6.14 14.39 2.80
N LEU A 15 5.92 15.16 1.71
CA LEU A 15 5.75 16.61 1.76
C LEU A 15 4.40 17.01 2.39
N ILE A 16 3.33 16.33 1.98
CA ILE A 16 1.98 16.57 2.46
C ILE A 16 1.42 15.21 2.91
N PRO A 17 1.53 14.87 4.19
CA PRO A 17 1.10 13.57 4.69
C PRO A 17 -0.35 13.26 4.34
N GLY A 18 -0.59 12.07 3.79
CA GLY A 18 -1.90 11.62 3.33
C GLY A 18 -2.22 11.98 1.87
N PHE A 19 -1.45 12.87 1.24
CA PHE A 19 -1.70 13.29 -0.14
C PHE A 19 -1.44 12.17 -1.15
N GLY A 20 -0.63 11.16 -0.80
CA GLY A 20 -0.46 9.96 -1.61
C GLY A 20 -1.79 9.22 -1.86
N HIS A 21 -2.70 9.19 -0.89
CA HIS A 21 -4.02 8.59 -1.05
C HIS A 21 -4.94 9.40 -1.99
N VAL A 22 -4.82 10.73 -1.97
CA VAL A 22 -5.56 11.62 -2.88
C VAL A 22 -5.04 11.46 -4.30
N TYR A 23 -3.72 11.48 -4.48
CA TYR A 23 -3.09 11.33 -5.80
C TYR A 23 -3.39 9.99 -6.48
N VAL A 24 -3.34 8.88 -5.72
CA VAL A 24 -3.51 7.54 -6.27
C VAL A 24 -4.98 7.15 -6.44
N ASN A 25 -5.81 7.40 -5.41
CA ASN A 25 -7.17 6.88 -5.32
C ASN A 25 -8.26 7.97 -5.19
N ASN A 26 -7.90 9.26 -5.26
CA ASN A 26 -8.79 10.39 -4.98
C ASN A 26 -9.51 10.28 -3.62
N ALA A 27 -8.87 9.63 -2.64
CA ALA A 27 -9.48 9.25 -1.38
C ALA A 27 -9.32 10.36 -0.32
N TRP A 28 -10.03 11.48 -0.51
CA TRP A 28 -10.01 12.62 0.41
C TRP A 28 -10.41 12.29 1.85
N GLY A 29 -11.29 11.31 2.06
CA GLY A 29 -11.68 10.87 3.41
C GLY A 29 -10.51 10.31 4.24
N ARG A 30 -9.43 9.83 3.60
CA ARG A 30 -8.23 9.37 4.31
C ARG A 30 -7.18 10.46 4.50
N PHE A 31 -7.31 11.58 3.78
CA PHE A 31 -6.34 12.67 3.83
C PHE A 31 -6.30 13.31 5.22
N VAL A 32 -7.43 13.83 5.69
CA VAL A 32 -7.55 14.59 6.95
C VAL A 32 -6.98 13.83 8.17
N PRO A 33 -7.37 12.57 8.45
CA PRO A 33 -6.86 11.87 9.62
C PRO A 33 -5.35 11.58 9.53
N ILE A 34 -4.83 11.27 8.32
CA ILE A 34 -3.39 11.02 8.14
C ILE A 34 -2.59 12.31 8.28
N PHE A 35 -3.10 13.41 7.72
CA PHE A 35 -2.47 14.72 7.84
C PHE A 35 -2.38 15.18 9.30
N LEU A 36 -3.48 15.08 10.05
CA LEU A 36 -3.50 15.43 11.47
C LEU A 36 -2.62 14.49 12.30
N GLY A 37 -2.73 13.16 12.10
CA GLY A 37 -1.97 12.18 12.87
C GLY A 37 -0.46 12.29 12.65
N SER A 38 -0.03 12.50 11.40
CA SER A 38 1.39 12.74 11.09
C SER A 38 1.88 14.09 11.61
N GLY A 39 1.05 15.14 11.60
CA GLY A 39 1.38 16.43 12.21
C GLY A 39 1.68 16.30 13.71
N VAL A 40 0.82 15.57 14.45
CA VAL A 40 1.06 15.24 15.87
C VAL A 40 2.38 14.47 16.04
N LEU A 41 2.65 13.52 15.16
CA LEU A 41 3.86 12.69 15.24
C LEU A 41 5.14 13.51 14.97
N ILE A 42 5.11 14.45 14.03
CA ILE A 42 6.21 15.39 13.75
C ILE A 42 6.44 16.30 14.97
N ILE A 43 5.38 16.85 15.56
CA ILE A 43 5.49 17.69 16.76
C ILE A 43 6.08 16.88 17.93
N ALA A 44 5.62 15.66 18.14
CA ALA A 44 6.15 14.77 19.18
C ALA A 44 7.64 14.45 18.95
N ALA A 45 8.03 14.15 17.71
CA ALA A 45 9.44 13.92 17.35
C ALA A 45 10.32 15.14 17.62
N TYR A 46 9.82 16.35 17.30
CA TYR A 46 10.52 17.59 17.58
C TYR A 46 10.72 17.83 19.09
N LEU A 47 9.64 17.71 19.88
CA LEU A 47 9.70 17.91 21.32
C LEU A 47 10.62 16.88 22.00
N LEU A 48 10.51 15.61 21.60
CA LEU A 48 11.34 14.54 22.13
C LEU A 48 12.82 14.74 21.77
N GLY A 49 13.13 15.11 20.53
CA GLY A 49 14.50 15.39 20.10
C GLY A 49 15.13 16.54 20.87
N ASN A 50 14.38 17.62 21.11
CA ASN A 50 14.84 18.73 21.94
C ASN A 50 15.04 18.32 23.40
N ALA A 51 14.11 17.55 23.98
CA ALA A 51 14.25 17.05 25.34
C ALA A 51 15.51 16.18 25.50
N ILE A 52 15.78 15.28 24.54
CA ILE A 52 16.98 14.43 24.55
C ILE A 52 18.27 15.26 24.50
N GLN A 53 18.32 16.29 23.63
CA GLN A 53 19.50 17.16 23.54
C GLN A 53 19.73 17.95 24.82
N ASN A 54 18.66 18.51 25.40
CA ASN A 54 18.74 19.32 26.61
C ASN A 54 19.12 18.51 27.85
N ILE A 55 18.63 17.27 27.98
CA ILE A 55 18.93 16.42 29.15
C ILE A 55 20.37 15.91 29.11
N ARG A 56 20.93 15.64 27.93
CA ARG A 56 22.25 15.02 27.80
C ARG A 56 23.43 16.00 27.76
N ASN A 57 23.21 17.32 27.86
CA ASN A 57 24.25 18.33 27.58
C ASN A 57 25.07 17.95 26.34
N SER A 58 24.35 17.50 25.30
CA SER A 58 24.96 16.79 24.20
C SER A 58 25.91 17.74 23.44
N PRO A 59 27.13 17.30 23.07
CA PRO A 59 28.06 18.14 22.31
C PRO A 59 27.59 18.38 20.85
N PHE A 60 26.48 17.77 20.45
CA PHE A 60 25.93 17.92 19.12
C PHE A 60 25.25 19.28 18.93
N PRO A 61 25.31 19.85 17.70
CA PRO A 61 24.61 21.08 17.36
C PRO A 61 23.12 21.01 17.74
N ALA A 62 22.62 22.14 18.25
CA ALA A 62 21.20 22.31 18.52
C ALA A 62 20.39 21.95 17.26
N GLY A 63 19.38 21.11 17.42
CA GLY A 63 18.51 20.70 16.32
C GLY A 63 18.93 19.41 15.60
N LEU A 64 20.12 18.84 15.83
CA LEU A 64 20.52 17.60 15.17
C LEU A 64 19.61 16.42 15.55
N CYS A 65 19.35 16.20 16.85
CA CYS A 65 18.49 15.12 17.33
C CYS A 65 17.03 15.25 16.84
N PRO A 66 16.34 16.40 16.98
CA PRO A 66 14.99 16.53 16.44
C PRO A 66 14.97 16.42 14.92
N SER A 67 15.99 16.90 14.20
CA SER A 67 16.07 16.75 12.74
C SER A 67 16.16 15.29 12.31
N VAL A 68 16.98 14.48 12.99
CA VAL A 68 17.09 13.04 12.69
C VAL A 68 15.76 12.32 12.94
N LEU A 69 15.07 12.65 14.05
CA LEU A 69 13.77 12.06 14.35
C LEU A 69 12.72 12.46 13.32
N ILE A 70 12.65 13.74 12.93
CA ILE A 70 11.74 14.22 11.88
C ILE A 70 12.06 13.55 10.54
N LEU A 71 13.34 13.41 10.20
CA LEU A 71 13.75 12.72 8.97
C LEU A 71 13.26 11.26 8.96
N ALA A 72 13.35 10.54 10.08
CA ALA A 72 12.83 9.17 10.19
C ALA A 72 11.31 9.10 9.96
N VAL A 73 10.56 10.10 10.45
CA VAL A 73 9.12 10.22 10.20
C VAL A 73 8.85 10.47 8.71
N LEU A 74 9.55 11.42 8.09
CA LEU A 74 9.40 11.75 6.67
C LEU A 74 9.74 10.57 5.76
N VAL A 75 10.80 9.82 6.05
CA VAL A 75 11.17 8.60 5.31
C VAL A 75 10.07 7.54 5.44
N SER A 76 9.51 7.36 6.63
CA SER A 76 8.41 6.43 6.85
C SER A 76 7.16 6.81 6.03
N LEU A 77 6.84 8.11 5.97
CA LEU A 77 5.77 8.65 5.14
C LEU A 77 6.05 8.46 3.64
N PHE A 78 7.29 8.64 3.21
CA PHE A 78 7.71 8.41 1.82
C PHE A 78 7.50 6.95 1.40
N ILE A 79 7.98 6.00 2.21
CA ILE A 79 7.82 4.55 1.97
C ILE A 79 6.34 4.18 1.96
N GLY A 80 5.55 4.73 2.91
CA GLY A 80 4.10 4.56 2.93
C GLY A 80 3.44 5.03 1.63
N GLY A 81 3.83 6.20 1.12
CA GLY A 81 3.35 6.73 -0.15
C GLY A 81 3.67 5.83 -1.34
N MET A 82 4.91 5.34 -1.43
CA MET A 82 5.31 4.38 -2.48
C MET A 82 4.46 3.11 -2.44
N LYS A 83 4.22 2.57 -1.25
CA LYS A 83 3.42 1.36 -1.05
C LYS A 83 2.00 1.51 -1.59
N ILE A 84 1.36 2.66 -1.36
CA ILE A 84 0.00 2.94 -1.87
C ILE A 84 -0.05 2.85 -3.40
N SER A 85 0.95 3.43 -4.08
CA SER A 85 1.02 3.38 -5.55
C SER A 85 1.31 1.97 -6.07
N ASN A 86 2.18 1.22 -5.38
CA ASN A 86 2.52 -0.15 -5.78
C ASN A 86 1.29 -1.06 -5.66
N THR A 87 0.58 -1.02 -4.53
CA THR A 87 -0.66 -1.80 -4.36
C THR A 87 -1.69 -1.45 -5.44
N ARG A 88 -1.84 -0.16 -5.79
CA ARG A 88 -2.76 0.24 -6.86
C ARG A 88 -2.32 -0.25 -8.25
N ASN A 89 -1.02 -0.27 -8.51
CA ASN A 89 -0.48 -0.78 -9.76
C ASN A 89 -0.68 -2.30 -9.87
N ASP A 90 -0.45 -3.03 -8.78
CA ASP A 90 -0.68 -4.49 -8.73
C ASP A 90 -2.16 -4.81 -9.00
N GLU A 91 -3.10 -4.10 -8.37
CA GLU A 91 -4.54 -4.23 -8.66
C GLU A 91 -4.86 -3.94 -10.13
N THR A 92 -4.20 -2.93 -10.71
CA THR A 92 -4.41 -2.53 -12.12
C THR A 92 -3.91 -3.59 -13.08
N ASP A 93 -2.76 -4.19 -12.79
CA ASP A 93 -2.14 -5.23 -13.62
C ASP A 93 -2.92 -6.53 -13.50
N GLU A 94 -3.36 -6.92 -12.30
CA GLU A 94 -4.28 -8.05 -12.12
C GLU A 94 -5.57 -7.84 -12.92
N ALA A 95 -6.20 -6.66 -12.81
CA ALA A 95 -7.42 -6.35 -13.57
C ALA A 95 -7.21 -6.41 -15.10
N ALA A 96 -6.05 -5.96 -15.59
CA ALA A 96 -5.69 -6.04 -17.00
C ALA A 96 -5.49 -7.50 -17.46
N PHE A 97 -4.81 -8.30 -16.64
CA PHE A 97 -4.60 -9.74 -16.89
C PHE A 97 -5.91 -10.52 -16.93
N TYR A 98 -6.86 -10.24 -16.03
CA TYR A 98 -8.18 -10.88 -16.06
C TYR A 98 -9.00 -10.44 -17.28
N ARG A 99 -8.90 -9.17 -17.68
CA ARG A 99 -9.61 -8.65 -18.86
C ARG A 99 -9.12 -9.32 -20.15
N SER A 100 -7.81 -9.51 -20.32
CA SER A 100 -7.25 -10.17 -21.51
C SER A 100 -7.62 -11.65 -21.59
N LYS A 101 -7.68 -12.37 -20.46
CA LYS A 101 -8.14 -13.77 -20.44
C LYS A 101 -9.64 -13.90 -20.73
N ARG A 102 -10.48 -12.98 -20.27
CA ARG A 102 -11.93 -12.99 -20.53
C ARG A 102 -12.26 -12.77 -22.00
N THR A 103 -11.45 -11.98 -22.72
CA THR A 103 -11.63 -11.77 -24.17
C THR A 103 -11.20 -12.96 -25.04
N LEU A 104 -10.45 -13.91 -24.48
CA LEU A 104 -9.89 -15.05 -25.23
C LEU A 104 -10.59 -16.39 -24.95
N LEU A 105 -11.52 -16.46 -23.99
CA LEU A 105 -12.12 -17.71 -23.53
C LEU A 105 -13.65 -17.59 -23.49
N PRO A 106 -14.39 -18.53 -24.10
CA PRO A 106 -15.83 -18.59 -23.94
C PRO A 106 -16.20 -18.74 -22.45
N GLN A 107 -17.28 -18.08 -22.05
CA GLN A 107 -17.70 -17.84 -20.67
C GLN A 107 -17.97 -19.14 -19.87
N ASP A 108 -18.09 -20.28 -20.56
CA ASP A 108 -18.30 -21.63 -20.01
C ASP A 108 -17.04 -22.52 -19.95
N SER A 109 -15.88 -22.01 -20.35
CA SER A 109 -14.66 -22.80 -20.36
C SER A 109 -14.19 -23.18 -18.95
N VAL A 110 -13.69 -24.40 -18.80
CA VAL A 110 -13.03 -24.99 -17.60
C VAL A 110 -12.09 -23.99 -16.91
N VAL A 111 -11.40 -23.17 -17.71
CA VAL A 111 -10.46 -22.13 -17.26
C VAL A 111 -11.16 -21.04 -16.42
N THR A 112 -12.39 -20.67 -16.75
CA THR A 112 -13.19 -19.67 -16.01
C THR A 112 -13.64 -20.19 -14.66
N LYS A 113 -13.99 -21.48 -14.57
CA LYS A 113 -14.35 -22.16 -13.31
C LYS A 113 -13.15 -22.30 -12.37
N LEU A 114 -11.99 -22.72 -12.90
CA LEU A 114 -10.73 -22.77 -12.14
C LEU A 114 -10.30 -21.38 -11.64
N GLN A 115 -10.53 -20.33 -12.43
CA GLN A 115 -10.23 -18.95 -12.03
C GLN A 115 -11.10 -18.44 -10.88
N LYS A 116 -12.39 -18.79 -10.86
CA LYS A 116 -13.31 -18.42 -9.77
C LYS A 116 -12.88 -19.09 -8.45
N LEU A 117 -12.44 -20.34 -8.53
CA LEU A 117 -11.89 -21.11 -7.41
C LEU A 117 -10.60 -20.52 -6.85
N LEU A 118 -9.65 -20.14 -7.71
CA LEU A 118 -8.42 -19.45 -7.29
C LEU A 118 -8.71 -18.14 -6.54
N LYS A 119 -9.69 -17.38 -7.02
CA LYS A 119 -10.10 -16.13 -6.38
C LYS A 119 -10.67 -16.37 -4.99
N GLN A 120 -11.56 -17.35 -4.84
CA GLN A 120 -12.11 -17.73 -3.53
C GLN A 120 -11.02 -18.17 -2.55
N ARG A 121 -9.97 -18.86 -3.02
CA ARG A 121 -8.83 -19.21 -2.17
C ARG A 121 -8.03 -17.98 -1.72
N LYS A 122 -7.73 -17.06 -2.64
CA LYS A 122 -7.01 -15.82 -2.33
C LYS A 122 -7.78 -14.93 -1.35
N GLU A 123 -9.10 -14.94 -1.43
CA GLU A 123 -10.00 -14.22 -0.50
C GLU A 123 -10.23 -14.98 0.83
N GLY A 124 -9.62 -16.16 1.02
CA GLY A 124 -9.75 -16.97 2.24
C GLY A 124 -11.11 -17.65 2.41
N LEU A 125 -11.95 -17.66 1.36
CA LEU A 125 -13.30 -18.23 1.38
C LEU A 125 -13.29 -19.77 1.30
N ILE A 126 -12.19 -20.38 0.87
CA ILE A 126 -12.02 -21.83 0.77
C ILE A 126 -10.63 -22.26 1.25
N SER A 127 -10.53 -23.44 1.85
CA SER A 127 -9.25 -24.02 2.29
C SER A 127 -8.42 -24.54 1.10
N SER A 128 -7.13 -24.78 1.30
CA SER A 128 -6.25 -25.38 0.28
C SER A 128 -6.73 -26.76 -0.17
N GLU A 129 -7.23 -27.58 0.75
CA GLU A 129 -7.75 -28.91 0.46
C GLU A 129 -9.05 -28.85 -0.36
N GLN A 130 -9.92 -27.88 -0.07
CA GLN A 130 -11.13 -27.62 -0.86
C GLN A 130 -10.81 -27.10 -2.26
N TYR A 131 -9.73 -26.33 -2.40
CA TYR A 131 -9.26 -25.87 -3.70
C TYR A 131 -8.72 -27.03 -4.55
N ASP A 132 -7.89 -27.90 -3.98
CA ASP A 132 -7.26 -28.99 -4.72
C ASP A 132 -8.27 -30.07 -5.16
N SER A 133 -9.26 -30.37 -4.33
CA SER A 133 -10.36 -31.29 -4.68
C SER A 133 -11.26 -30.74 -5.79
N GLN A 134 -11.67 -29.47 -5.70
CA GLN A 134 -12.51 -28.85 -6.73
C GLN A 134 -11.75 -28.58 -8.04
N LYS A 135 -10.45 -28.31 -7.95
CA LYS A 135 -9.57 -28.22 -9.13
C LYS A 135 -9.53 -29.55 -9.88
N ALA A 136 -9.33 -30.66 -9.16
CA ALA A 136 -9.28 -32.00 -9.74
C ALA A 136 -10.62 -32.39 -10.42
N ASP A 137 -11.76 -32.05 -9.82
CA ASP A 137 -13.09 -32.33 -10.40
C ASP A 137 -13.40 -31.49 -11.66
N ILE A 138 -12.85 -30.27 -11.74
CA ILE A 138 -13.03 -29.41 -12.92
C ILE A 138 -12.09 -29.82 -14.06
N GLU A 139 -10.87 -30.26 -13.73
CA GLU A 139 -9.90 -30.77 -14.71
C GLU A 139 -10.28 -32.16 -15.26
N SER A 140 -10.99 -32.99 -14.49
CA SER A 140 -11.47 -34.31 -14.93
C SER A 140 -12.71 -34.28 -15.83
N LYS A 141 -13.49 -33.18 -15.80
CA LYS A 141 -14.69 -32.96 -16.65
C LYS A 141 -14.37 -32.32 -18.01
N LYS A 142 -13.11 -32.33 -18.42
CA LYS A 142 -12.59 -31.80 -19.69
C LYS A 142 -12.52 -32.89 -20.74
#